data_AF-D2MLT1-F1
#
_entry.id   AF-D2MLT1-F1
#
_cell.length_a   1.000
_cell.length_b   1.000
_cell.length_c   1.000
_cell.angle_alpha   90.00
_cell.angle_beta   90.00
_cell.angle_gamma   90.00
#
_symmetry.space_group_name_H-M   'P 1'
#
loop_
_entity.id
_entity.type
_entity.pdbx_description
1 polymer ?
#
loop_
_entity_poly.entity_id
_entity_poly.type
_entity_poly.pdbx_seq_one_letter_code
_entity_poly.pdbx_strand_id
1 'polypeptide(L)' 'MIQSFLYLMSLVISYYALQAFNFEKVLRKNRVYQAQVLYGLLVIALAYLVGSFFCFFIH' A
#
# COMPACT_ATOMS: atom_id res chain seq x y z
N MET A 1 -15.24 12.70 9.83
CA MET A 1 -14.68 11.90 10.94
C MET A 1 -14.45 10.44 10.56
N ILE A 2 -15.44 9.73 10.00
CA ILE A 2 -15.32 8.30 9.64
C ILE A 2 -14.26 8.05 8.56
N GLN A 3 -14.22 8.89 7.51
CA GLN A 3 -13.28 8.74 6.39
C GLN A 3 -11.80 8.71 6.83
N SER A 4 -11.38 9.62 7.71
CA SER A 4 -9.99 9.69 8.18
C SER A 4 -9.55 8.40 8.91
N PHE A 5 -10.46 7.78 9.65
CA PHE A 5 -10.18 6.52 10.36
C PHE A 5 -10.01 5.35 9.40
N LEU A 6 -10.82 5.31 8.34
CA LEU A 6 -10.72 4.32 7.27
C LEU A 6 -9.41 4.45 6.49
N TYR A 7 -8.97 5.66 6.16
CA TYR A 7 -7.68 5.85 5.50
C TYR A 7 -6.51 5.38 6.37
N LEU A 8 -6.53 5.62 7.68
CA LEU A 8 -5.50 5.11 8.60
C LEU A 8 -5.48 3.57 8.63
N MET A 9 -6.65 2.93 8.76
CA MET A 9 -6.76 1.47 8.76
C MET A 9 -6.27 0.86 7.45
N SER A 10 -6.67 1.43 6.31
CA SER A 10 -6.23 1.00 4.98
C SER A 10 -4.72 1.14 4.80
N LEU A 11 -4.10 2.16 5.38
CA LEU A 11 -2.64 2.33 5.33
C LEU A 11 -1.92 1.21 6.07
N VAL A 12 -2.37 0.86 7.29
CA VAL A 12 -1.80 -0.23 8.08
C VAL A 12 -1.99 -1.58 7.37
N ILE A 13 -3.19 -1.84 6.83
CA ILE A 13 -3.51 -3.08 6.11
C ILE A 13 -2.68 -3.19 4.82
N SER A 14 -2.59 -2.13 4.02
CA SER A 14 -1.81 -2.13 2.79
C SER A 14 -0.32 -2.30 3.07
N TYR A 15 0.21 -1.68 4.12
CA TYR A 15 1.60 -1.88 4.54
C TYR A 15 1.87 -3.34 4.95
N TYR A 16 0.97 -3.94 5.75
CA TYR A 16 1.08 -5.33 6.17
C TYR A 16 0.95 -6.31 5.00
N ALA A 17 0.02 -6.06 4.08
CA ALA A 17 -0.15 -6.85 2.86
C ALA A 17 1.08 -6.76 1.93
N LEU A 18 1.72 -5.59 1.84
CA LEU A 18 2.92 -5.44 1.03
C LEU A 18 4.12 -6.19 1.62
N GLN A 19 4.21 -6.35 2.93
CA GLN A 19 5.27 -7.18 3.54
C GLN A 19 5.15 -8.67 3.15
N ALA A 20 3.96 -9.17 2.86
CA ALA A 20 3.79 -10.53 2.34
C ALA A 20 4.31 -10.68 0.90
N PHE A 21 4.47 -9.58 0.17
CA PHE A 21 5.00 -9.60 -1.18
C PHE A 21 6.53 -9.68 -1.15
N ASN A 22 7.09 -10.75 -1.71
CA ASN A 22 8.53 -10.97 -1.72
C ASN A 22 9.16 -10.17 -2.87
N PHE A 23 9.36 -8.86 -2.66
CA PHE A 23 9.91 -7.93 -3.65
C PHE A 23 11.28 -8.35 -4.20
N GLU A 24 12.05 -9.11 -3.42
CA GLU A 24 13.35 -9.66 -3.83
C GLU A 24 13.26 -10.62 -5.03
N LYS A 25 12.12 -11.30 -5.22
CA LYS A 25 11.90 -12.18 -6.38
C LYS A 25 11.40 -11.44 -7.62
N VAL A 26 10.76 -10.28 -7.45
CA VAL A 26 10.11 -9.53 -8.55
C VAL A 26 11.07 -8.50 -9.15
N LEU A 27 11.98 -7.93 -8.34
CA LEU A 27 12.87 -6.87 -8.78
C LEU A 27 14.22 -7.40 -9.30
N ARG A 28 14.67 -6.87 -10.45
CA ARG A 28 15.97 -7.19 -11.04
C ARG A 28 17.10 -6.93 -10.03
N LYS A 29 17.98 -7.92 -9.87
CA LYS A 29 19.23 -7.79 -9.10
C LYS A 29 19.95 -6.49 -9.48
N ASN A 30 20.45 -5.77 -8.48
CA ASN A 30 21.27 -4.55 -8.59
C ASN A 30 20.54 -3.19 -8.70
N ARG A 31 19.22 -3.11 -8.41
CA ARG A 31 18.46 -1.84 -8.38
C ARG A 31 17.70 -1.60 -7.06
N VAL A 32 18.40 -1.69 -5.94
CA VAL A 32 17.83 -1.56 -4.57
C VAL A 32 17.09 -0.23 -4.36
N TYR A 33 17.65 0.89 -4.84
CA TYR A 33 17.01 2.21 -4.72
C TYR A 33 15.71 2.32 -5.52
N GLN A 34 15.66 1.77 -6.73
CA GLN A 34 14.43 1.77 -7.54
C GLN A 34 13.36 0.86 -6.91
N ALA A 35 13.77 -0.26 -6.30
CA ALA A 35 12.89 -1.14 -5.54
C ALA A 35 12.24 -0.43 -4.34
N GLN A 36 13.02 0.31 -3.55
CA GLN A 36 12.50 1.04 -2.39
C GLN A 36 11.51 2.15 -2.79
N VAL A 37 11.80 2.90 -3.85
CA VAL A 37 10.88 3.93 -4.37
C VAL A 37 9.59 3.29 -4.87
N LEU A 38 9.68 2.18 -5.61
CA LEU A 38 8.52 1.44 -6.09
C LEU A 38 7.68 0.89 -4.92
N TYR A 39 8.34 0.38 -3.88
CA TYR A 39 7.67 -0.11 -2.67
C TYR A 39 6.88 1.01 -1.97
N GLY A 40 7.49 2.18 -1.75
CA GLY A 40 6.81 3.33 -1.14
C GLY A 40 5.60 3.79 -1.97
N LEU A 41 5.75 3.87 -3.30
CA LEU A 41 4.66 4.20 -4.20
C LEU A 41 3.52 3.17 -4.14
N LEU A 42 3.85 1.87 -4.11
CA LEU A 42 2.87 0.80 -4.00
C LEU A 42 2.09 0.85 -2.68
N VAL A 43 2.77 1.10 -1.55
CA VAL A 43 2.10 1.24 -0.24
C VAL A 43 1.09 2.38 -0.29
N ILE A 44 1.48 3.56 -0.79
CA ILE A 44 0.60 4.74 -0.84
C ILE A 44 -0.57 4.51 -1.80
N ALA A 45 -0.30 3.94 -2.98
CA ALA A 45 -1.33 3.65 -3.98
C ALA A 45 -2.36 2.64 -3.46
N LEU A 46 -1.91 1.55 -2.81
CA LEU A 46 -2.79 0.56 -2.23
C LEU A 46 -3.58 1.12 -1.04
N ALA A 47 -2.93 1.88 -0.16
CA ALA A 47 -3.61 2.51 0.97
C ALA A 47 -4.74 3.44 0.51
N TYR A 48 -4.49 4.22 -0.55
CA TYR A 48 -5.51 5.08 -1.16
C TYR A 48 -6.63 4.26 -1.82
N LEU A 49 -6.29 3.20 -2.58
CA LEU A 49 -7.27 2.37 -3.26
C LEU A 49 -8.19 1.65 -2.27
N VAL A 50 -7.61 1.03 -1.24
CA VAL A 50 -8.36 0.32 -0.20
C VAL A 50 -9.17 1.31 0.64
N GLY A 51 -8.59 2.46 1.01
CA GLY A 51 -9.31 3.53 1.73
C GLY A 51 -10.50 4.09 0.93
N SER A 52 -10.30 4.33 -0.36
CA SER A 52 -11.37 4.80 -1.26
C SER A 52 -12.45 3.73 -1.46
N PHE A 53 -12.07 2.45 -1.62
CA PHE A 53 -13.01 1.35 -1.76
C PHE A 53 -13.93 1.23 -0.54
N PHE A 54 -13.36 1.24 0.67
CA PHE A 54 -14.19 1.19 1.87
C PHE A 54 -15.03 2.47 2.06
N CYS A 55 -14.50 3.64 1.70
CA CYS A 55 -15.25 4.89 1.75
C CYS A 55 -16.45 4.87 0.79
N PHE A 56 -16.29 4.28 -0.40
CA PHE A 56 -17.36 4.10 -1.37
C PHE A 56 -18.38 3.05 -0.92
N PHE A 57 -17.94 1.96 -0.29
CA PHE A 57 -18.85 0.89 0.17
C PHE A 57 -19.72 1.32 1.37
N ILE A 58 -19.23 2.23 2.21
CA ILE A 58 -19.95 2.75 3.39
C ILE A 58 -20.91 3.90 3.05
N HIS A 59 -20.77 4.55 1.88
CA HIS A 59 -21.63 5.64 1.43
C HIS A 59 -22.75 5.13 0.52
#